data_AF-A0A6N2M2U3-F1
#
_entry.id   AF-A0A6N2M2U3-F1
#
_cell.length_a   1.000
_cell.length_b   1.000
_cell.length_c   1.000
_cell.angle_alpha   90.00
_cell.angle_beta   90.00
_cell.angle_gamma   90.00
#
_symmetry.space_group_name_H-M   'P 1'
#
loop_
_entity.id
_entity.type
_entity.pdbx_description
1 polymer ?
#
loop_
_entity_poly.entity_id
_entity_poly.type
_entity_poly.pdbx_seq_one_letter_code
_entity_poly.pdbx_strand_id
1 'polypeptide(L)'
;MEISCNCIKTVYRRFVGVKDSKRVKYHSDLLTTGLGDLEIENRKAEEWASQLQCWSLYLLNCFACKGRSLNLICNKHFLKELCGMWGGLANCASPGGIGCIRTLCDFKAGRESLANSKEVMEILCNTSRSSDDWQYMAIDCLLLLLKDTDTRYIVIHTAASSLADLVELRSLKERKKVGEAITQALLQDYHKIKYGDLKLSSQDAERALKETWDLMVERRKREELMSEEELKERKDLVGMLKQEGNKKFWSGQIEKAVTTYTKALDLCPLKMRKERIVLYSNRGQSYLLLHNAEAVISDTTRALCLSSTASPHRKSLWRRAQAYDMKGLAKESLMDCLMFIHGRMKAEKTKHAKIPYFAARMIHKQMNATWLFSTVAKSKNKDEAGVEKPRGVEHGEDLCQVTEEIKERNAPDGSFTEGKRISRSRKDRSRQERTLLVAMTAELAARSVELPCKSEK
;
A
#
# COMPACT_ATOMS: atom_id res chain seq x y z
N MET A 1 -0.04 -26.63 5.36
CA MET A 1 0.77 -25.95 4.33
C MET A 1 0.25 -26.26 2.93
N GLU A 2 0.10 -27.53 2.54
CA GLU A 2 -0.44 -27.85 1.20
C GLU A 2 -1.85 -27.29 0.98
N ILE A 3 -2.73 -27.41 1.97
CA ILE A 3 -4.09 -26.85 1.90
C ILE A 3 -4.04 -25.33 1.69
N SER A 4 -3.23 -24.60 2.45
CA SER A 4 -3.12 -23.13 2.33
C SER A 4 -2.59 -22.69 0.97
N CYS A 5 -1.68 -23.44 0.36
CA CYS A 5 -1.14 -23.15 -0.98
C CYS A 5 -2.05 -23.59 -2.13
N ASN A 6 -2.77 -24.70 -1.99
CA ASN A 6 -3.46 -25.37 -3.11
C ASN A 6 -4.98 -25.22 -3.08
N CYS A 7 -5.59 -24.77 -1.98
CA CYS A 7 -7.05 -24.63 -1.87
C CYS A 7 -7.64 -23.78 -3.01
N ILE A 8 -7.08 -22.60 -3.25
CA ILE A 8 -7.51 -21.68 -4.33
C ILE A 8 -7.38 -22.36 -5.71
N LYS A 9 -6.23 -22.99 -5.98
CA LYS A 9 -5.99 -23.71 -7.25
C LYS A 9 -6.99 -24.85 -7.44
N THR A 10 -7.32 -25.55 -6.37
CA THR A 10 -8.24 -26.69 -6.38
C THR A 10 -9.67 -26.24 -6.64
N VAL A 11 -10.15 -25.23 -5.92
CA VAL A 11 -11.49 -24.65 -6.11
C VAL A 11 -11.64 -24.11 -7.53
N TYR A 12 -10.62 -23.42 -8.06
CA TYR A 12 -10.66 -22.94 -9.43
C TYR A 12 -10.76 -24.08 -10.43
N ARG A 13 -9.85 -25.06 -10.37
CA ARG A 13 -9.81 -26.15 -11.37
C ARG A 13 -11.04 -27.05 -11.31
N ARG A 14 -11.58 -27.30 -10.13
CA ARG A 14 -12.70 -28.23 -9.92
C ARG A 14 -14.08 -27.59 -10.01
N PHE A 15 -14.18 -26.26 -9.91
CA PHE A 15 -15.47 -25.57 -9.90
C PHE A 15 -15.48 -24.33 -10.80
N VAL A 16 -14.76 -23.25 -10.43
CA VAL A 16 -14.89 -21.95 -11.11
C VAL A 16 -14.49 -22.01 -12.59
N GLY A 17 -13.40 -22.70 -12.90
CA GLY A 17 -12.87 -22.88 -14.26
C GLY A 17 -13.53 -24.01 -15.06
N VAL A 18 -14.55 -24.69 -14.50
CA VAL A 18 -15.35 -25.70 -15.17
C VAL A 18 -16.51 -25.03 -15.91
N LYS A 19 -16.75 -25.46 -17.16
CA LYS A 19 -17.91 -24.99 -17.95
C LYS A 19 -19.19 -25.22 -17.17
N ASP A 20 -20.10 -24.25 -17.21
CA ASP A 20 -21.37 -24.27 -16.48
C ASP A 20 -22.15 -25.60 -16.66
N SER A 21 -22.29 -26.06 -17.91
CA SER A 21 -22.93 -27.33 -18.24
C SER A 21 -22.28 -28.59 -17.66
N LYS A 22 -21.05 -28.50 -17.17
CA LYS A 22 -20.28 -29.60 -16.57
C LYS A 22 -20.17 -29.47 -15.04
N ARG A 23 -20.76 -28.43 -14.42
CA ARG A 23 -20.75 -28.28 -12.97
C ARG A 23 -21.66 -29.32 -12.34
N VAL A 24 -21.16 -29.95 -11.27
CA VAL A 24 -21.95 -30.90 -10.50
C VAL A 24 -23.02 -30.12 -9.73
N LYS A 25 -24.28 -30.35 -10.08
CA LYS A 25 -25.43 -29.62 -9.51
C LYS A 25 -25.44 -29.63 -7.98
N TYR A 26 -25.09 -30.75 -7.36
CA TYR A 26 -24.95 -30.85 -5.90
C TYR A 26 -23.97 -29.81 -5.31
N HIS A 27 -22.83 -29.56 -5.96
CA HIS A 27 -21.87 -28.54 -5.48
C HIS A 27 -22.42 -27.13 -5.64
N SER A 28 -23.11 -26.85 -6.75
CA SER A 28 -23.80 -25.58 -6.97
C SER A 28 -24.88 -25.33 -5.91
N ASP A 29 -25.72 -26.33 -5.66
CA ASP A 29 -26.79 -26.27 -4.66
C ASP A 29 -26.24 -26.11 -3.24
N LEU A 30 -25.12 -26.77 -2.92
CA LEU A 30 -24.45 -26.64 -1.62
C LEU A 30 -23.92 -25.21 -1.38
N LEU A 31 -23.38 -24.56 -2.42
CA LEU A 31 -22.82 -23.21 -2.32
C LEU A 31 -23.89 -22.11 -2.28
N THR A 32 -25.04 -22.35 -2.94
CA THR A 32 -26.07 -21.33 -3.20
C THR A 32 -27.41 -21.64 -2.55
N THR A 33 -27.52 -22.75 -1.80
CA THR A 33 -28.78 -23.27 -1.25
C THR A 33 -29.87 -23.50 -2.31
N GLY A 34 -29.46 -23.80 -3.55
CA GLY A 34 -30.35 -24.03 -4.70
C GLY A 34 -30.90 -22.76 -5.36
N LEU A 35 -30.42 -21.58 -4.97
CA LEU A 35 -30.83 -20.27 -5.49
C LEU A 35 -29.59 -19.47 -5.91
N GLY A 36 -29.06 -19.75 -7.10
CA GLY A 36 -27.91 -19.02 -7.63
C GLY A 36 -27.81 -19.10 -9.13
N ASP A 37 -27.47 -17.96 -9.74
CA ASP A 37 -26.94 -17.93 -11.11
C ASP A 37 -25.43 -18.19 -11.09
N LEU A 38 -24.83 -18.30 -12.28
CA LEU A 38 -23.40 -18.55 -12.45
C LEU A 38 -22.52 -17.52 -11.72
N GLU A 39 -22.97 -16.26 -11.62
CA GLU A 39 -22.24 -15.18 -10.96
C GLU A 39 -22.23 -15.37 -9.43
N ILE A 40 -23.39 -15.69 -8.84
CA ILE A 40 -23.53 -16.01 -7.42
C ILE A 40 -22.72 -17.25 -7.05
N GLU A 41 -22.78 -18.31 -7.88
CA GLU A 41 -21.97 -19.52 -7.67
C GLU A 41 -20.47 -19.22 -7.64
N ASN A 42 -19.97 -18.42 -8.60
CA ASN A 42 -18.56 -18.06 -8.69
C ASN A 42 -18.12 -17.22 -7.50
N ARG A 43 -18.94 -16.26 -7.08
CA ARG A 43 -18.68 -15.43 -5.91
C ARG A 43 -18.62 -16.30 -4.64
N LYS A 44 -19.58 -17.21 -4.47
CA LYS A 44 -19.59 -18.13 -3.32
C LYS A 44 -18.38 -19.04 -3.32
N ALA A 45 -17.98 -19.58 -4.47
CA ALA A 45 -16.76 -20.37 -4.58
C ALA A 45 -15.49 -19.57 -4.22
N GLU A 46 -15.43 -18.29 -4.58
CA GLU A 46 -14.35 -17.38 -4.18
C GLU A 46 -14.32 -17.15 -2.66
N GLU A 47 -15.48 -16.84 -2.06
CA GLU A 47 -15.64 -16.68 -0.61
C GLU A 47 -15.17 -17.94 0.14
N TRP A 48 -15.60 -19.11 -0.32
CA TRP A 48 -15.20 -20.40 0.25
C TRP A 48 -13.70 -20.68 0.11
N ALA A 49 -13.10 -20.43 -1.07
CA ALA A 49 -11.67 -20.61 -1.27
C ALA A 49 -10.84 -19.70 -0.35
N SER A 50 -11.26 -18.45 -0.23
CA SER A 50 -10.66 -17.46 0.68
C SER A 50 -10.76 -17.91 2.14
N GLN A 51 -11.94 -18.34 2.57
CA GLN A 51 -12.18 -18.78 3.94
C GLN A 51 -11.39 -20.04 4.31
N LEU A 52 -11.31 -21.02 3.40
CA LEU A 52 -10.49 -22.21 3.59
C LEU A 52 -9.00 -21.86 3.72
N GLN A 53 -8.50 -20.93 2.90
CA GLN A 53 -7.13 -20.43 3.04
C GLN A 53 -6.94 -19.76 4.40
N CYS A 54 -7.88 -18.92 4.84
CA CYS A 54 -7.84 -18.24 6.13
C CYS A 54 -7.78 -19.20 7.31
N TRP A 55 -8.63 -20.22 7.35
CA TRP A 55 -8.63 -21.22 8.42
C TRP A 55 -7.34 -22.04 8.43
N SER A 56 -6.84 -22.40 7.25
CA SER A 56 -5.57 -23.13 7.17
C SER A 56 -4.38 -22.29 7.66
N LEU A 57 -4.36 -20.99 7.36
CA LEU A 57 -3.37 -20.04 7.88
C LEU A 57 -3.51 -19.85 9.39
N TYR A 58 -4.73 -19.72 9.90
CA TYR A 58 -4.98 -19.62 11.32
C TYR A 58 -4.45 -20.84 12.08
N LEU A 59 -4.70 -22.05 11.57
CA LEU A 59 -4.16 -23.28 12.14
C LEU A 59 -2.63 -23.30 12.12
N LEU A 60 -2.00 -22.90 11.01
CA LEU A 60 -0.54 -22.78 10.93
C LEU A 60 0.00 -21.75 11.93
N ASN A 61 -0.69 -20.63 12.11
CA ASN A 61 -0.34 -19.62 13.09
C ASN A 61 -0.39 -20.20 14.51
N CYS A 62 -1.38 -21.02 14.85
CA CYS A 62 -1.45 -21.71 16.15
C CYS A 62 -0.25 -22.65 16.39
N PHE A 63 0.23 -23.35 15.35
CA PHE A 63 1.45 -24.15 15.45
C PHE A 63 2.69 -23.28 15.64
N ALA A 64 2.80 -22.21 14.85
CA ALA A 64 3.89 -21.24 14.96
C ALA A 64 3.95 -20.60 16.35
N CYS A 65 2.82 -20.15 16.91
CA CYS A 65 2.73 -19.57 18.26
C CYS A 65 3.26 -20.52 19.36
N LYS A 66 3.16 -21.84 19.14
CA LYS A 66 3.67 -22.86 20.07
C LYS A 66 5.10 -23.32 19.77
N GLY A 67 5.78 -22.68 18.81
CA GLY A 67 7.12 -23.06 18.36
C GLY A 67 7.18 -24.44 17.69
N ARG A 68 6.04 -24.98 17.24
CA ARG A 68 5.96 -26.32 16.64
C ARG A 68 6.13 -26.22 15.13
N SER A 69 6.84 -27.21 14.56
CA SER A 69 7.01 -27.35 13.11
C SER A 69 7.63 -26.12 12.42
N LEU A 70 8.42 -25.31 13.14
CA LEU A 70 9.06 -24.11 12.60
C LEU A 70 9.94 -24.42 11.38
N ASN A 71 10.69 -25.53 11.39
CA ASN A 71 11.53 -25.96 10.27
C ASN A 71 10.72 -26.19 8.98
N LEU A 72 9.46 -26.62 9.12
CA LEU A 72 8.56 -26.86 7.99
C LEU A 72 7.95 -25.55 7.49
N ILE A 73 7.51 -24.68 8.41
CA ILE A 73 6.89 -23.39 8.07
C ILE A 73 7.93 -22.41 7.51
N CYS A 74 9.16 -22.43 8.02
CA CYS A 74 10.24 -21.55 7.58
C CYS A 74 10.91 -22.01 6.28
N ASN A 75 10.35 -23.01 5.59
CA ASN A 75 10.82 -23.41 4.28
C ASN A 75 10.73 -22.24 3.29
N LYS A 76 11.82 -21.94 2.58
CA LYS A 76 11.92 -20.84 1.60
C LYS A 76 10.78 -20.84 0.58
N HIS A 77 10.40 -22.01 0.07
CA HIS A 77 9.29 -22.13 -0.88
C HIS A 77 7.95 -21.73 -0.24
N PHE A 78 7.69 -22.21 0.98
CA PHE A 78 6.44 -21.90 1.67
C PHE A 78 6.37 -20.42 2.08
N LEU A 79 7.46 -19.84 2.56
CA LEU A 79 7.53 -18.41 2.91
C LEU A 79 7.20 -17.50 1.73
N LYS A 80 7.68 -17.84 0.52
CA LYS A 80 7.36 -17.11 -0.70
C LYS A 80 5.85 -17.12 -1.00
N GLU A 81 5.22 -18.29 -0.93
CA GLU A 81 3.77 -18.42 -1.13
C GLU A 81 2.99 -17.71 -0.02
N LEU A 82 3.46 -17.81 1.23
CA LEU A 82 2.83 -17.22 2.42
C LEU A 82 2.68 -15.71 2.27
N CYS A 83 3.69 -15.02 1.74
CA CYS A 83 3.62 -13.58 1.51
C CYS A 83 2.51 -13.15 0.52
N GLY A 84 2.12 -14.03 -0.40
CA GLY A 84 1.04 -13.81 -1.35
C GLY A 84 -0.36 -14.08 -0.77
N MET A 85 -0.47 -14.67 0.42
CA MET A 85 -1.76 -15.04 1.01
C MET A 85 -2.35 -13.86 1.78
N TRP A 86 -3.22 -13.10 1.12
CA TRP A 86 -3.76 -11.86 1.64
C TRP A 86 -4.81 -12.04 2.75
N GLY A 87 -5.32 -13.25 2.97
CA GLY A 87 -6.42 -13.51 3.91
C GLY A 87 -7.77 -12.93 3.45
N GLY A 88 -7.84 -12.36 2.25
CA GLY A 88 -9.04 -11.77 1.64
C GLY A 88 -9.54 -10.50 2.33
N LEU A 89 -10.26 -9.66 1.58
CA LEU A 89 -10.98 -8.50 2.14
C LEU A 89 -12.15 -8.90 3.06
N ALA A 90 -12.67 -10.12 2.87
CA ALA A 90 -13.86 -10.65 3.55
C ALA A 90 -13.59 -11.23 4.95
N ASN A 91 -12.33 -11.55 5.30
CA ASN A 91 -11.98 -12.14 6.61
C ASN A 91 -11.00 -11.23 7.37
N CYS A 92 -11.51 -10.10 7.86
CA CYS A 92 -10.74 -9.12 8.64
C CYS A 92 -10.10 -9.68 9.93
N ALA A 93 -10.61 -10.80 10.45
CA ALA A 93 -10.08 -11.47 11.64
C ALA A 93 -8.93 -12.45 11.34
N SER A 94 -8.69 -12.81 10.07
CA SER A 94 -7.59 -13.70 9.73
C SER A 94 -6.27 -12.94 9.81
N PRO A 95 -5.22 -13.45 10.48
CA PRO A 95 -3.90 -12.81 10.48
C PRO A 95 -3.25 -12.72 9.08
N GLY A 96 -3.82 -13.40 8.07
CA GLY A 96 -3.23 -13.51 6.75
C GLY A 96 -1.81 -14.12 6.77
N GLY A 97 -1.10 -14.01 5.66
CA GLY A 97 0.30 -14.44 5.58
C GLY A 97 1.24 -13.60 6.45
N ILE A 98 1.01 -12.28 6.49
CA ILE A 98 1.85 -11.34 7.25
C ILE A 98 1.75 -11.57 8.75
N GLY A 99 0.57 -11.90 9.27
CA GLY A 99 0.42 -12.21 10.68
C GLY A 99 1.11 -13.52 11.08
N CYS A 100 1.10 -14.53 10.21
CA CYS A 100 1.92 -15.74 10.41
C CYS A 100 3.43 -15.39 10.43
N ILE A 101 3.88 -14.55 9.49
CA ILE A 101 5.27 -14.05 9.45
C ILE A 101 5.62 -13.32 10.76
N ARG A 102 4.72 -12.49 11.28
CA ARG A 102 4.92 -11.77 12.53
C ARG A 102 5.09 -12.71 13.72
N THR A 103 4.34 -13.81 13.78
CA THR A 103 4.51 -14.84 14.82
C THR A 103 5.83 -15.58 14.66
N LEU A 104 6.28 -15.85 13.43
CA LEU A 104 7.59 -16.49 13.20
C LEU A 104 8.75 -15.62 13.71
N CYS A 105 8.64 -14.29 13.66
CA CYS A 105 9.67 -13.38 14.19
C CYS A 105 9.90 -13.52 15.71
N ASP A 106 8.96 -14.11 16.46
CA ASP A 106 9.14 -14.34 17.91
C ASP A 106 10.21 -15.42 18.17
N PHE A 107 10.52 -16.27 17.18
CA PHE A 107 11.50 -17.36 17.28
C PHE A 107 12.77 -17.05 16.49
N LYS A 108 13.94 -17.41 17.04
CA LYS A 108 15.25 -17.17 16.41
C LYS A 108 15.36 -17.80 15.01
N ALA A 109 15.04 -19.09 14.88
CA ALA A 109 15.06 -19.80 13.60
C ALA A 109 14.12 -19.16 12.55
N GLY A 110 12.99 -18.60 13.00
CA GLY A 110 12.07 -17.87 12.14
C GLY A 110 12.68 -16.58 11.62
N ARG A 111 13.31 -15.77 12.50
CA ARG A 111 13.99 -14.54 12.09
C ARG A 111 15.09 -14.78 11.07
N GLU A 112 15.95 -15.76 11.31
CA GLU A 112 17.02 -16.14 10.37
C GLU A 112 16.45 -16.53 9.00
N SER A 113 15.40 -17.34 8.98
CA SER A 113 14.78 -17.80 7.73
C SER A 113 14.11 -16.67 6.95
N LEU A 114 13.45 -15.74 7.66
CA LEU A 114 12.78 -14.58 7.06
C LEU A 114 13.79 -13.57 6.51
N ALA A 115 14.83 -13.24 7.28
CA ALA A 115 15.87 -12.29 6.89
C ALA A 115 16.64 -12.75 5.63
N ASN A 116 16.86 -14.05 5.49
CA ASN A 116 17.52 -14.64 4.32
C ASN A 116 16.63 -14.74 3.07
N SER A 117 15.33 -14.43 3.19
CA SER A 117 14.38 -14.49 2.08
C SER A 117 14.15 -13.10 1.49
N LYS A 118 14.75 -12.82 0.34
CA LYS A 118 14.66 -11.51 -0.33
C LYS A 118 13.21 -11.14 -0.65
N GLU A 119 12.42 -12.09 -1.13
CA GLU A 119 11.01 -11.88 -1.46
C GLU A 119 10.18 -11.47 -0.24
N VAL A 120 10.43 -12.11 0.92
CA VAL A 120 9.75 -11.74 2.18
C VAL A 120 10.12 -10.32 2.58
N MET A 121 11.41 -9.98 2.51
CA MET A 121 11.90 -8.64 2.87
C MET A 121 11.32 -7.55 1.96
N GLU A 122 11.29 -7.78 0.66
CA GLU A 122 10.67 -6.85 -0.32
C GLU A 122 9.18 -6.64 -0.01
N ILE A 123 8.43 -7.70 0.28
CA ILE A 123 6.99 -7.61 0.58
C ILE A 123 6.74 -6.92 1.92
N LEU A 124 7.56 -7.17 2.94
CA LEU A 124 7.47 -6.45 4.22
C LEU A 124 7.73 -4.95 4.02
N CYS A 125 8.72 -4.58 3.20
CA CYS A 125 9.04 -3.19 2.87
C CYS A 125 7.94 -2.48 2.06
N ASN A 126 7.28 -3.19 1.13
CA ASN A 126 6.17 -2.65 0.37
C ASN A 126 4.91 -2.51 1.24
N THR A 127 4.60 -3.54 2.04
CA THR A 127 3.46 -3.50 2.96
C THR A 127 3.62 -2.42 4.02
N SER A 128 4.83 -2.23 4.57
CA SER A 128 5.09 -1.19 5.58
C SER A 128 4.85 0.23 5.05
N ARG A 129 4.99 0.45 3.74
CA ARG A 129 4.72 1.74 3.08
C ARG A 129 3.28 1.84 2.56
N SER A 130 2.57 0.74 2.36
CA SER A 130 1.21 0.73 1.83
C SER A 130 0.15 1.21 2.85
N SER A 131 -1.08 1.46 2.37
CA SER A 131 -2.26 1.68 3.22
C SER A 131 -2.99 0.38 3.64
N ASP A 132 -2.29 -0.75 3.65
CA ASP A 132 -2.86 -2.04 4.04
C ASP A 132 -3.12 -2.09 5.56
N ASP A 133 -4.20 -2.79 5.98
CA ASP A 133 -4.54 -3.03 7.39
C ASP A 133 -3.41 -3.75 8.16
N TRP A 134 -2.53 -4.45 7.45
CA TRP A 134 -1.34 -5.16 7.93
C TRP A 134 -0.07 -4.31 8.00
N GLN A 135 -0.11 -3.02 7.65
CA GLN A 135 1.06 -2.13 7.68
C GLN A 135 1.82 -2.20 9.01
N TYR A 136 1.10 -2.21 10.13
CA TYR A 136 1.71 -2.25 11.47
C TYR A 136 2.43 -3.57 11.75
N MET A 137 1.91 -4.71 11.28
CA MET A 137 2.57 -6.00 11.44
C MET A 137 3.83 -6.07 10.61
N ALA A 138 3.81 -5.51 9.39
CA ALA A 138 5.00 -5.43 8.56
C ALA A 138 6.10 -4.58 9.21
N ILE A 139 5.76 -3.41 9.76
CA ILE A 139 6.69 -2.58 10.52
C ILE A 139 7.23 -3.37 11.74
N ASP A 140 6.37 -4.04 12.50
CA ASP A 140 6.79 -4.85 13.65
C ASP A 140 7.77 -5.95 13.27
N CYS A 141 7.51 -6.68 12.18
CA CYS A 141 8.41 -7.70 11.67
C CYS A 141 9.78 -7.10 11.39
N LEU A 142 9.83 -6.01 10.64
CA LEU A 142 11.09 -5.33 10.32
C LEU A 142 11.83 -4.86 11.58
N LEU A 143 11.12 -4.34 12.58
CA LEU A 143 11.71 -3.90 13.85
C LEU A 143 12.25 -5.07 14.67
N LEU A 144 11.56 -6.20 14.72
CA LEU A 144 12.04 -7.41 15.42
C LEU A 144 13.28 -7.97 14.75
N LEU A 145 13.31 -8.00 13.43
CA LEU A 145 14.46 -8.44 12.65
C LEU A 145 15.67 -7.49 12.79
N LEU A 146 15.43 -6.17 12.88
CA LEU A 146 16.51 -5.21 13.11
C LEU A 146 17.09 -5.25 14.53
N LYS A 147 16.28 -5.62 15.53
CA LYS A 147 16.73 -5.72 16.93
C LYS A 147 17.58 -6.98 17.20
N ASP A 148 17.45 -7.98 16.35
CA ASP A 148 18.15 -9.26 16.47
C ASP A 148 19.56 -9.16 15.85
N THR A 149 20.59 -9.45 16.63
CA THR A 149 22.00 -9.24 16.23
C THR A 149 22.40 -9.99 14.98
N ASP A 150 21.83 -11.19 14.81
CA ASP A 150 22.22 -12.14 13.76
C ASP A 150 21.61 -11.75 12.40
N THR A 151 20.45 -11.09 12.41
CA THR A 151 19.70 -10.74 11.18
C THR A 151 19.74 -9.26 10.83
N ARG A 152 20.14 -8.40 11.77
CA ARG A 152 20.16 -6.94 11.63
C ARG A 152 20.82 -6.42 10.36
N TYR A 153 22.04 -6.86 10.05
CA TYR A 153 22.80 -6.32 8.91
C TYR A 153 22.22 -6.77 7.56
N ILE A 154 21.66 -7.97 7.49
CA ILE A 154 20.97 -8.45 6.29
C ILE A 154 19.72 -7.59 6.04
N VAL A 155 18.96 -7.35 7.12
CA VAL A 155 17.70 -6.62 7.08
C VAL A 155 17.93 -5.14 6.80
N ILE A 156 18.94 -4.51 7.40
CA ILE A 156 19.22 -3.08 7.23
C ILE A 156 19.54 -2.73 5.78
N HIS A 157 20.23 -3.62 5.05
CA HIS A 157 20.55 -3.41 3.65
C HIS A 157 19.31 -3.28 2.76
N THR A 158 18.22 -3.98 3.12
CA THR A 158 16.99 -3.99 2.33
C THR A 158 15.94 -3.01 2.86
N ALA A 159 15.80 -2.92 4.18
CA ALA A 159 14.70 -2.21 4.83
C ALA A 159 15.00 -0.75 5.18
N ALA A 160 16.28 -0.33 5.21
CA ALA A 160 16.65 1.01 5.67
C ALA A 160 15.92 2.13 4.91
N SER A 161 15.90 2.08 3.56
CA SER A 161 15.22 3.09 2.75
C SER A 161 13.72 3.15 3.02
N SER A 162 13.07 1.99 3.10
CA SER A 162 11.62 1.92 3.32
C SER A 162 11.22 2.37 4.73
N LEU A 163 12.05 2.08 5.74
CA LEU A 163 11.83 2.52 7.12
C LEU A 163 12.16 4.00 7.32
N ALA A 164 13.17 4.53 6.60
CA ALA A 164 13.50 5.95 6.62
C ALA A 164 12.32 6.84 6.20
N ASP A 165 11.47 6.36 5.27
CA ASP A 165 10.26 7.05 4.85
C ASP A 165 9.18 7.13 5.95
N LEU A 166 9.27 6.27 6.97
CA LEU A 166 8.27 6.09 8.03
C LEU A 166 8.70 6.70 9.38
N VAL A 167 9.88 7.29 9.49
CA VAL A 167 10.44 7.80 10.77
C VAL A 167 9.62 8.94 11.39
N GLU A 168 8.80 9.62 10.59
CA GLU A 168 7.94 10.70 11.06
C GLU A 168 6.50 10.24 11.39
N LEU A 169 6.23 8.94 11.28
CA LEU A 169 4.93 8.36 11.58
C LEU A 169 4.63 8.46 13.09
N ARG A 170 3.63 9.26 13.46
CA ARG A 170 3.35 9.49 14.90
C ARG A 170 2.55 8.40 15.56
N SER A 171 1.56 7.86 14.86
CA SER A 171 0.64 6.88 15.40
C SER A 171 0.15 5.95 14.31
N LEU A 172 -0.05 4.69 14.67
CA LEU A 172 -0.64 3.67 13.81
C LEU A 172 -1.60 2.84 14.65
N LYS A 173 -2.90 2.92 14.35
CA LYS A 173 -3.97 2.43 15.22
C LYS A 173 -3.80 2.98 16.65
N GLU A 174 -3.77 2.12 17.66
CA GLU A 174 -3.61 2.50 19.07
C GLU A 174 -2.15 2.83 19.45
N ARG A 175 -1.18 2.44 18.61
CA ARG A 175 0.24 2.61 18.93
C ARG A 175 0.70 4.02 18.64
N LYS A 176 1.34 4.64 19.62
CA LYS A 176 1.97 5.96 19.53
C LYS A 176 3.49 5.81 19.37
N LYS A 177 4.16 6.83 18.85
CA LYS A 177 5.63 6.92 18.73
C LYS A 177 6.26 5.86 17.83
N VAL A 178 5.53 5.41 16.81
CA VAL A 178 6.03 4.38 15.86
C VAL A 178 7.31 4.86 15.16
N GLY A 179 7.32 6.10 14.68
CA GLY A 179 8.49 6.71 14.02
C GLY A 179 9.72 6.84 14.93
N GLU A 180 9.53 7.08 16.23
CA GLU A 180 10.63 7.08 17.22
C GLU A 180 11.21 5.67 17.39
N ALA A 181 10.36 4.64 17.47
CA ALA A 181 10.80 3.25 17.55
C ALA A 181 11.57 2.82 16.30
N ILE A 182 11.12 3.25 15.11
CA ILE A 182 11.84 3.01 13.85
C ILE A 182 13.20 3.71 13.86
N THR A 183 13.23 4.98 14.26
CA THR A 183 14.47 5.77 14.36
C THR A 183 15.48 5.11 15.30
N GLN A 184 15.03 4.65 16.48
CA GLN A 184 15.88 3.94 17.43
C GLN A 184 16.44 2.64 16.86
N ALA A 185 15.60 1.84 16.19
CA ALA A 185 16.03 0.57 15.60
C ALA A 185 17.03 0.78 14.46
N LEU A 186 16.81 1.77 13.58
CA LEU A 186 17.74 2.10 12.50
C LEU A 186 19.08 2.61 13.03
N LEU A 187 19.05 3.54 13.99
CA LEU A 187 20.25 4.26 14.44
C LEU A 187 21.02 3.58 15.58
N GLN A 188 20.58 2.42 16.08
CA GLN A 188 21.20 1.70 17.20
C GLN A 188 22.73 1.52 17.05
N ASP A 189 23.22 1.18 15.86
CA ASP A 189 24.67 1.02 15.57
C ASP A 189 25.24 2.13 14.68
N TYR A 190 24.50 3.22 14.46
CA TYR A 190 24.92 4.24 13.49
C TYR A 190 26.25 4.92 13.85
N HIS A 191 26.57 5.04 15.14
CA HIS A 191 27.88 5.55 15.58
C HIS A 191 29.04 4.66 15.12
N LYS A 192 28.86 3.33 15.14
CA LYS A 192 29.86 2.38 14.64
C LYS A 192 30.03 2.46 13.13
N ILE A 193 28.96 2.82 12.42
CA ILE A 193 28.97 2.99 10.95
C ILE A 193 29.61 4.33 10.56
N LYS A 194 29.29 5.41 11.28
CA LYS A 194 29.74 6.77 10.95
C LYS A 194 31.19 7.04 11.35
N TYR A 195 31.61 6.56 12.52
CA TYR A 195 32.92 6.86 13.10
C TYR A 195 33.78 5.62 13.38
N GLY A 196 33.21 4.42 13.26
CA GLY A 196 33.95 3.17 13.45
C GLY A 196 34.28 2.49 12.11
N ASP A 197 34.82 1.27 12.20
CA ASP A 197 35.27 0.50 11.03
C ASP A 197 34.15 -0.29 10.34
N LEU A 198 32.92 -0.20 10.83
CA LEU A 198 31.79 -0.97 10.33
C LEU A 198 31.20 -0.35 9.06
N LYS A 199 31.64 -0.80 7.89
CA LYS A 199 31.05 -0.40 6.60
C LYS A 199 29.87 -1.27 6.21
N LEU A 200 28.77 -0.66 5.78
CA LEU A 200 27.64 -1.40 5.23
C LEU A 200 27.91 -1.70 3.74
N SER A 201 27.52 -2.88 3.27
CA SER A 201 27.64 -3.23 1.85
C SER A 201 26.75 -2.38 0.93
N SER A 202 25.63 -1.87 1.45
CA SER A 202 24.63 -1.12 0.67
C SER A 202 24.79 0.39 0.86
N GLN A 203 25.19 1.08 -0.22
CA GLN A 203 25.28 2.54 -0.25
C GLN A 203 23.93 3.22 -0.03
N ASP A 204 22.84 2.62 -0.52
CA ASP A 204 21.49 3.15 -0.32
C ASP A 204 21.07 3.06 1.15
N ALA A 205 21.45 1.98 1.85
CA ALA A 205 21.20 1.85 3.29
C ALA A 205 22.01 2.89 4.09
N GLU A 206 23.28 3.12 3.75
CA GLU A 206 24.09 4.17 4.40
C GLU A 206 23.49 5.56 4.19
N ARG A 207 23.05 5.86 2.96
CA ARG A 207 22.36 7.12 2.64
C ARG A 207 21.08 7.26 3.48
N ALA A 208 20.26 6.23 3.55
CA ALA A 208 19.01 6.24 4.32
C ALA A 208 19.26 6.44 5.83
N LEU A 209 20.29 5.82 6.39
CA LEU A 209 20.67 6.00 7.80
C LEU A 209 21.18 7.43 8.06
N LYS A 210 21.99 7.97 7.15
CA LYS A 210 22.47 9.35 7.23
C LYS A 210 21.32 10.35 7.15
N GLU A 211 20.41 10.19 6.18
CA GLU A 211 19.21 11.02 6.06
C GLU A 211 18.36 10.95 7.34
N THR A 212 18.21 9.75 7.92
CA THR A 212 17.46 9.56 9.17
C THR A 212 18.11 10.27 10.34
N TRP A 213 19.44 10.16 10.49
CA TRP A 213 20.20 10.89 11.53
C TRP A 213 20.05 12.40 11.36
N ASP A 214 20.29 12.90 10.16
CA ASP A 214 20.26 14.33 9.86
C ASP A 214 18.87 14.92 10.10
N LEU A 215 17.80 14.20 9.73
CA LEU A 215 16.42 14.63 9.92
C LEU A 215 15.97 14.56 11.40
N MET A 216 16.19 13.43 12.05
CA MET A 216 15.58 13.13 13.36
C MET A 216 16.41 13.61 14.55
N VAL A 217 17.72 13.74 14.38
CA VAL A 217 18.65 14.12 15.45
C VAL A 217 19.19 15.53 15.23
N GLU A 218 19.98 15.75 14.18
CA GLU A 218 20.67 17.03 13.94
C GLU A 218 19.70 18.17 13.70
N ARG A 219 18.76 17.99 12.76
CA ARG A 219 17.81 19.02 12.38
C ARG A 219 16.84 19.33 13.52
N ARG A 220 16.38 18.32 14.26
CA ARG A 220 15.52 18.52 15.42
C ARG A 220 16.21 19.38 16.48
N LYS A 221 17.45 19.04 16.84
CA LYS A 221 18.26 19.82 17.80
C LYS A 221 18.52 21.25 17.32
N ARG A 222 18.85 21.42 16.03
CA ARG A 222 19.06 22.74 15.43
C ARG A 222 17.78 23.58 15.53
N GLU A 223 16.65 23.02 15.13
CA GLU A 223 15.36 23.74 15.13
C GLU A 223 14.80 24.01 16.54
N GLU A 224 15.22 23.26 17.56
CA GLU A 224 14.91 23.55 18.97
C GLU A 224 15.64 24.80 19.49
N LEU A 225 16.82 25.10 18.94
CA LEU A 225 17.65 26.26 19.32
C LEU A 225 17.43 27.50 18.43
N MET A 226 16.58 27.41 17.40
CA MET A 226 16.32 28.54 16.48
C MET A 226 15.45 29.61 17.13
N SER A 227 15.75 30.88 16.84
CA SER A 227 14.93 32.01 17.27
C SER A 227 13.60 32.09 16.52
N GLU A 228 12.66 32.88 17.04
CA GLU A 228 11.36 33.07 16.38
C GLU A 228 11.50 33.86 15.08
N GLU A 229 12.45 34.80 15.01
CA GLU A 229 12.77 35.58 13.81
C GLU A 229 13.31 34.67 12.70
N GLU A 230 14.31 33.83 13.00
CA GLU A 230 14.85 32.88 12.02
C GLU A 230 13.76 31.91 11.52
N LEU A 231 12.89 31.47 12.43
CA LEU A 231 11.76 30.61 12.08
C LEU A 231 10.78 31.31 11.14
N LYS A 232 10.56 32.61 11.31
CA LYS A 232 9.70 33.44 10.47
C LYS A 232 10.32 33.67 9.09
N GLU A 233 11.61 33.99 9.02
CA GLU A 233 12.33 34.13 7.75
C GLU A 233 12.30 32.83 6.94
N ARG A 234 12.55 31.68 7.58
CA ARG A 234 12.46 30.37 6.92
C ARG A 234 11.05 30.07 6.43
N LYS A 235 10.01 30.41 7.20
CA LYS A 235 8.61 30.26 6.77
C LYS A 235 8.35 31.01 5.46
N ASP A 236 8.79 32.26 5.39
CA ASP A 236 8.54 33.14 4.25
C ASP A 236 9.35 32.67 3.03
N LEU A 237 10.63 32.30 3.23
CA LEU A 237 11.48 31.72 2.18
C LEU A 237 10.91 30.41 1.62
N VAL A 238 10.40 29.53 2.48
CA VAL A 238 9.74 28.28 2.05
C VAL A 238 8.48 28.58 1.24
N GLY A 239 7.71 29.59 1.64
CA GLY A 239 6.56 30.08 0.87
C GLY A 239 6.96 30.51 -0.55
N MET A 240 8.02 31.31 -0.68
CA MET A 240 8.55 31.75 -1.97
C MET A 240 9.05 30.57 -2.82
N LEU A 241 9.84 29.66 -2.25
CA LEU A 241 10.35 28.48 -2.96
C LEU A 241 9.23 27.54 -3.41
N LYS A 242 8.16 27.39 -2.61
CA LYS A 242 6.96 26.63 -3.01
C LYS A 242 6.31 27.23 -4.24
N GLN A 243 6.11 28.55 -4.27
CA GLN A 243 5.51 29.25 -5.41
C GLN A 243 6.40 29.13 -6.65
N GLU A 244 7.70 29.30 -6.49
CA GLU A 244 8.68 29.15 -7.57
C GLU A 244 8.72 27.72 -8.14
N GLY A 245 8.69 26.72 -7.27
CA GLY A 245 8.57 25.31 -7.67
C GLY A 245 7.30 25.05 -8.47
N ASN A 246 6.17 25.64 -8.05
CA ASN A 246 4.91 25.55 -8.79
C ASN A 246 5.01 26.21 -10.18
N LYS A 247 5.62 27.40 -10.30
CA LYS A 247 5.84 28.06 -11.60
C LYS A 247 6.68 27.20 -12.54
N LYS A 248 7.77 26.62 -12.04
CA LYS A 248 8.62 25.68 -12.80
C LYS A 248 7.85 24.42 -13.21
N PHE A 249 7.04 23.87 -12.32
CA PHE A 249 6.20 22.72 -12.62
C PHE A 249 5.21 23.02 -13.75
N TRP A 250 4.48 24.13 -13.67
CA TRP A 250 3.50 24.53 -14.67
C TRP A 250 4.11 24.96 -16.02
N SER A 251 5.36 25.41 -16.02
CA SER A 251 6.12 25.70 -17.25
C SER A 251 6.80 24.46 -17.86
N GLY A 252 6.54 23.25 -17.33
CA GLY A 252 7.11 22.00 -17.84
C GLY A 252 8.56 21.74 -17.44
N GLN A 253 9.19 22.63 -16.65
CA GLN A 253 10.56 22.46 -16.16
C GLN A 253 10.59 21.54 -14.93
N ILE A 254 10.22 20.27 -15.12
CA ILE A 254 9.93 19.33 -14.02
C ILE A 254 11.15 19.07 -13.12
N GLU A 255 12.34 18.84 -13.68
CA GLU A 255 13.56 18.64 -12.90
C GLU A 255 13.94 19.86 -12.04
N LYS A 256 13.75 21.06 -12.59
CA LYS A 256 13.97 22.30 -11.84
C LYS A 256 12.92 22.49 -10.75
N ALA A 257 11.69 22.02 -10.96
CA ALA A 257 10.67 21.99 -9.91
C ALA A 257 11.09 21.04 -8.77
N VAL A 258 11.57 19.84 -9.09
CA VAL A 258 12.10 18.88 -8.10
C VAL A 258 13.21 19.49 -7.24
N THR A 259 14.21 20.11 -7.87
CA THR A 259 15.31 20.75 -7.12
C THR A 259 14.82 21.90 -6.26
N THR A 260 13.86 22.70 -6.75
CA THR A 260 13.27 23.81 -5.99
C THR A 260 12.46 23.32 -4.79
N TYR A 261 11.62 22.28 -4.97
CA TYR A 261 10.88 21.67 -3.87
C TYR A 261 11.79 20.98 -2.85
N THR A 262 12.91 20.40 -3.29
CA THR A 262 13.92 19.81 -2.39
C THR A 262 14.54 20.89 -1.50
N LYS A 263 14.99 22.00 -2.08
CA LYS A 263 15.46 23.17 -1.31
C LYS A 263 14.40 23.70 -0.34
N ALA A 264 13.14 23.74 -0.77
CA ALA A 264 12.04 24.13 0.11
C ALA A 264 11.88 23.17 1.29
N LEU A 265 11.96 21.85 1.07
CA LEU A 265 11.89 20.84 2.13
C LEU A 265 13.08 20.90 3.09
N ASP A 266 14.28 21.17 2.59
CA ASP A 266 15.51 21.28 3.40
C ASP A 266 15.44 22.48 4.36
N LEU A 267 14.78 23.56 3.94
CA LEU A 267 14.60 24.76 4.75
C LEU A 267 13.31 24.73 5.60
N CYS A 268 12.31 23.94 5.22
CA CYS A 268 10.99 23.95 5.86
C CYS A 268 11.03 23.40 7.30
N PRO A 269 10.77 24.23 8.33
CA PRO A 269 10.75 23.77 9.72
C PRO A 269 9.89 22.52 9.92
N LEU A 270 10.36 21.56 10.72
CA LEU A 270 9.67 20.30 11.03
C LEU A 270 8.30 20.54 11.66
N LYS A 271 8.13 21.66 12.38
CA LYS A 271 6.86 22.10 12.97
C LYS A 271 5.81 22.46 11.88
N MET A 272 6.23 22.87 10.67
CA MET A 272 5.33 23.25 9.56
C MET A 272 4.80 22.03 8.78
N ARG A 273 4.14 21.12 9.50
CA ARG A 273 3.71 19.83 8.94
C ARG A 273 2.82 19.95 7.72
N LYS A 274 1.85 20.88 7.73
CA LYS A 274 0.95 21.10 6.59
C LYS A 274 1.72 21.44 5.31
N GLU A 275 2.73 22.31 5.41
CA GLU A 275 3.51 22.71 4.24
C GLU A 275 4.46 21.59 3.80
N ARG A 276 5.06 20.85 4.73
CA ARG A 276 5.87 19.67 4.39
C ARG A 276 5.06 18.61 3.64
N ILE A 277 3.83 18.33 4.08
CA ILE A 277 2.91 17.43 3.36
C ILE A 277 2.72 17.88 1.91
N VAL A 278 2.44 19.18 1.70
CA VAL A 278 2.22 19.74 0.36
C VAL A 278 3.48 19.67 -0.49
N LEU A 279 4.64 20.04 0.07
CA LEU A 279 5.92 20.01 -0.64
C LEU A 279 6.32 18.59 -1.07
N TYR A 280 6.25 17.62 -0.15
CA TYR A 280 6.48 16.21 -0.49
C TYR A 280 5.50 15.73 -1.57
N SER A 281 4.22 16.07 -1.44
CA SER A 281 3.21 15.66 -2.42
C SER A 281 3.47 16.27 -3.81
N ASN A 282 3.87 17.54 -3.89
CA ASN A 282 4.19 18.23 -5.15
C ASN A 282 5.49 17.73 -5.79
N ARG A 283 6.52 17.45 -4.97
CA ARG A 283 7.75 16.82 -5.45
C ARG A 283 7.47 15.39 -5.95
N GLY A 284 6.64 14.63 -5.24
CA GLY A 284 6.12 13.34 -5.69
C GLY A 284 5.36 13.42 -7.02
N GLN A 285 4.54 14.45 -7.24
CA GLN A 285 3.92 14.67 -8.56
C GLN A 285 4.96 14.90 -9.66
N SER A 286 6.03 15.64 -9.35
CA SER A 286 7.09 15.91 -10.30
C SER A 286 7.84 14.61 -10.65
N TYR A 287 8.09 13.75 -9.66
CA TYR A 287 8.69 12.43 -9.91
C TYR A 287 7.78 11.47 -10.70
N LEU A 288 6.46 11.58 -10.57
CA LEU A 288 5.53 10.82 -11.43
C LEU A 288 5.71 11.19 -12.90
N LEU A 289 5.83 12.48 -13.22
CA LEU A 289 6.08 12.95 -14.59
C LEU A 289 7.47 12.55 -15.12
N LEU A 290 8.42 12.32 -14.21
CA LEU A 290 9.75 11.79 -14.54
C LEU A 290 9.81 10.26 -14.55
N HIS A 291 8.67 9.59 -14.40
CA HIS A 291 8.54 8.13 -14.31
C HIS A 291 9.40 7.46 -13.21
N ASN A 292 9.78 8.20 -12.16
CA ASN A 292 10.54 7.68 -11.04
C ASN A 292 9.62 7.18 -9.91
N ALA A 293 9.02 6.01 -10.10
CA ALA A 293 8.02 5.47 -9.17
C ALA A 293 8.53 5.28 -7.72
N GLU A 294 9.82 4.96 -7.51
CA GLU A 294 10.36 4.78 -6.16
C GLU A 294 10.40 6.09 -5.37
N ALA A 295 10.85 7.16 -6.01
CA ALA A 295 10.87 8.49 -5.40
C ALA A 295 9.45 9.00 -5.10
N VAL A 296 8.47 8.66 -5.94
CA VAL A 296 7.05 8.96 -5.67
C VAL A 296 6.58 8.22 -4.43
N ILE A 297 6.84 6.92 -4.31
CA ILE A 297 6.44 6.11 -3.15
C ILE A 297 7.07 6.69 -1.88
N SER A 298 8.35 7.04 -1.91
CA SER A 298 9.05 7.65 -0.77
C SER A 298 8.43 8.99 -0.35
N ASP A 299 8.29 9.95 -1.27
CA ASP A 299 7.75 11.27 -0.97
C ASP A 299 6.29 11.22 -0.51
N THR A 300 5.46 10.42 -1.18
CA THR A 300 4.05 10.28 -0.81
C THR A 300 3.89 9.56 0.53
N THR A 301 4.75 8.60 0.86
CA THR A 301 4.76 7.93 2.17
C THR A 301 5.17 8.90 3.27
N ARG A 302 6.22 9.72 3.08
CA ARG A 302 6.60 10.78 4.02
C ARG A 302 5.46 11.78 4.23
N ALA A 303 4.80 12.20 3.16
CA ALA A 303 3.62 13.07 3.24
C ALA A 303 2.47 12.43 4.03
N LEU A 304 2.24 11.13 3.87
CA LEU A 304 1.18 10.40 4.57
C LEU A 304 1.51 10.18 6.05
N CYS A 305 2.77 9.95 6.40
CA CYS A 305 3.24 9.86 7.79
C CYS A 305 3.01 11.16 8.58
N LEU A 306 3.15 12.30 7.90
CA LEU A 306 2.90 13.63 8.48
C LEU A 306 1.40 13.97 8.57
N SER A 307 0.58 13.35 7.72
CA SER A 307 -0.87 13.53 7.71
C SER A 307 -1.55 12.78 8.87
N SER A 308 -2.80 13.13 9.17
CA SER A 308 -3.56 12.41 10.20
C SER A 308 -4.02 11.06 9.67
N THR A 309 -3.91 10.00 10.47
CA THR A 309 -4.47 8.68 10.12
C THR A 309 -5.97 8.72 9.85
N ALA A 310 -6.70 9.63 10.51
CA ALA A 310 -8.14 9.79 10.34
C ALA A 310 -8.53 10.59 9.07
N SER A 311 -7.59 11.32 8.49
CA SER A 311 -7.77 12.10 7.26
C SER A 311 -6.45 12.16 6.48
N PRO A 312 -6.09 11.05 5.80
CA PRO A 312 -4.86 10.99 5.03
C PRO A 312 -4.88 11.98 3.86
N HIS A 313 -3.71 12.48 3.46
CA HIS A 313 -3.62 13.43 2.36
C HIS A 313 -3.98 12.78 1.01
N ARG A 314 -5.20 13.06 0.52
CA ARG A 314 -5.81 12.42 -0.66
C ARG A 314 -4.93 12.44 -1.91
N LYS A 315 -4.29 13.57 -2.22
CA LYS A 315 -3.42 13.67 -3.41
C LYS A 315 -2.21 12.75 -3.29
N SER A 316 -1.64 12.59 -2.08
CA SER A 316 -0.53 11.67 -1.87
C SER A 316 -0.95 10.22 -2.02
N LEU A 317 -2.15 9.83 -1.53
CA LEU A 317 -2.69 8.48 -1.75
C LEU A 317 -2.83 8.16 -3.23
N TRP A 318 -3.45 9.06 -4.00
CA TRP A 318 -3.65 8.86 -5.43
C TRP A 318 -2.33 8.73 -6.20
N ARG A 319 -1.38 9.62 -5.91
CA ARG A 319 -0.03 9.60 -6.51
C ARG A 319 0.73 8.32 -6.20
N ARG A 320 0.62 7.83 -4.96
CA ARG A 320 1.27 6.59 -4.54
C ARG A 320 0.62 5.36 -5.18
N ALA A 321 -0.71 5.35 -5.32
CA ALA A 321 -1.41 4.31 -6.06
C ALA A 321 -0.94 4.19 -7.52
N GLN A 322 -0.73 5.33 -8.19
CA GLN A 322 -0.16 5.38 -9.55
C GLN A 322 1.28 4.82 -9.58
N ALA A 323 2.11 5.21 -8.62
CA ALA A 323 3.48 4.69 -8.53
C ALA A 323 3.53 3.18 -8.25
N TYR A 324 2.62 2.67 -7.42
CA TYR A 324 2.48 1.22 -7.20
C TYR A 324 2.03 0.49 -8.47
N ASP A 325 1.11 1.07 -9.25
CA ASP A 325 0.70 0.52 -10.55
C ASP A 325 1.89 0.44 -11.53
N MET A 326 2.72 1.50 -11.61
CA MET A 326 3.95 1.51 -12.41
C MET A 326 4.95 0.42 -11.99
N LYS A 327 4.97 0.04 -10.71
CA LYS A 327 5.83 -1.00 -10.14
C LYS A 327 5.24 -2.41 -10.26
N GLY A 328 3.99 -2.55 -10.73
CA GLY A 328 3.28 -3.83 -10.75
C GLY A 328 2.80 -4.30 -9.38
N LEU A 329 2.81 -3.41 -8.38
CA LEU A 329 2.37 -3.66 -7.01
C LEU A 329 0.84 -3.44 -6.91
N ALA A 330 0.09 -4.34 -7.56
CA ALA A 330 -1.34 -4.20 -7.75
C ALA A 330 -2.13 -4.13 -6.42
N LYS A 331 -1.69 -4.90 -5.43
CA LYS A 331 -2.32 -4.96 -4.10
C LYS A 331 -2.19 -3.61 -3.38
N GLU A 332 -0.99 -3.07 -3.31
CA GLU A 332 -0.68 -1.80 -2.67
C GLU A 332 -1.39 -0.64 -3.38
N SER A 333 -1.43 -0.68 -4.73
CA SER A 333 -2.17 0.28 -5.55
C SER A 333 -3.67 0.25 -5.26
N LEU A 334 -4.27 -0.94 -5.15
CA LEU A 334 -5.68 -1.11 -4.84
C LEU A 334 -6.02 -0.53 -3.45
N MET A 335 -5.21 -0.82 -2.44
CA MET A 335 -5.44 -0.32 -1.08
C MET A 335 -5.39 1.21 -1.00
N ASP A 336 -4.40 1.83 -1.66
CA ASP A 336 -4.32 3.30 -1.72
C ASP A 336 -5.52 3.91 -2.47
N CYS A 337 -6.00 3.25 -3.54
CA CYS A 337 -7.20 3.69 -4.28
C CYS A 337 -8.46 3.60 -3.42
N LEU A 338 -8.65 2.51 -2.67
CA LEU A 338 -9.79 2.35 -1.77
C LEU A 338 -9.77 3.41 -0.65
N MET A 339 -8.59 3.67 -0.07
CA MET A 339 -8.42 4.73 0.92
C MET A 339 -8.66 6.13 0.35
N PHE A 340 -8.24 6.38 -0.89
CA PHE A 340 -8.52 7.64 -1.59
C PHE A 340 -10.02 7.88 -1.74
N ILE A 341 -10.78 6.86 -2.17
CA ILE A 341 -12.24 6.95 -2.30
C ILE A 341 -12.90 7.14 -0.94
N HIS A 342 -12.54 6.32 0.05
CA HIS A 342 -13.10 6.42 1.40
C HIS A 342 -12.94 7.84 1.96
N GLY A 343 -11.77 8.45 1.78
CA GLY A 343 -11.51 9.84 2.17
C GLY A 343 -12.34 10.89 1.43
N ARG A 344 -12.77 10.64 0.18
CA ARG A 344 -13.69 11.53 -0.55
C ARG A 344 -15.13 11.37 -0.06
N MET A 345 -15.58 10.12 0.09
CA MET A 345 -16.94 9.82 0.57
C MET A 345 -17.21 10.39 1.96
N LYS A 346 -16.21 10.40 2.85
CA LYS A 346 -16.33 11.02 4.19
C LYS A 346 -16.42 12.55 4.16
N ALA A 347 -15.80 13.20 3.17
CA ALA A 347 -15.81 14.65 3.03
C ALA A 347 -17.11 15.14 2.37
N GLU A 348 -17.59 14.41 1.37
CA GLU A 348 -18.83 14.68 0.64
C GLU A 348 -20.00 14.01 1.39
N LYS A 349 -20.48 14.61 2.49
CA LYS A 349 -21.67 14.14 3.27
C LYS A 349 -22.99 14.14 2.48
N THR A 350 -22.95 14.22 1.16
CA THR A 350 -24.12 14.27 0.27
C THR A 350 -24.46 12.87 -0.23
N LYS A 351 -25.76 12.58 -0.37
CA LYS A 351 -26.29 11.28 -0.82
C LYS A 351 -25.85 10.83 -2.22
N HIS A 352 -24.99 11.59 -2.91
CA HIS A 352 -24.57 11.40 -4.29
C HIS A 352 -23.07 11.64 -4.53
N ALA A 353 -22.19 11.37 -3.56
CA ALA A 353 -20.75 11.35 -3.80
C ALA A 353 -20.42 10.36 -4.93
N LYS A 354 -19.98 10.88 -6.08
CA LYS A 354 -19.70 10.09 -7.29
C LYS A 354 -18.22 9.75 -7.31
N ILE A 355 -17.91 8.48 -7.49
CA ILE A 355 -16.53 8.03 -7.66
C ILE A 355 -16.02 8.52 -9.02
N PRO A 356 -14.89 9.25 -9.07
CA PRO A 356 -14.31 9.69 -10.33
C PRO A 356 -14.01 8.52 -11.26
N TYR A 357 -14.26 8.70 -12.56
CA TYR A 357 -14.09 7.63 -13.56
C TYR A 357 -12.67 7.06 -13.56
N PHE A 358 -11.65 7.91 -13.47
CA PHE A 358 -10.26 7.48 -13.42
C PHE A 358 -9.97 6.57 -12.21
N ALA A 359 -10.59 6.83 -11.06
CA ALA A 359 -10.40 6.05 -9.84
C ALA A 359 -11.13 4.72 -9.94
N ALA A 360 -12.36 4.71 -10.46
CA ALA A 360 -13.10 3.48 -10.74
C ALA A 360 -12.35 2.58 -11.75
N ARG A 361 -11.77 3.18 -12.80
CA ARG A 361 -10.97 2.45 -13.80
C ARG A 361 -9.71 1.83 -13.19
N MET A 362 -8.99 2.59 -12.36
CA MET A 362 -7.80 2.08 -11.66
C MET A 362 -8.16 0.94 -10.71
N ILE A 363 -9.22 1.11 -9.91
CA ILE A 363 -9.69 0.06 -9.00
C ILE A 363 -10.07 -1.19 -9.77
N HIS A 364 -10.82 -1.06 -10.86
CA HIS A 364 -11.18 -2.22 -11.68
C HIS A 364 -9.94 -2.94 -12.23
N LYS A 365 -8.96 -2.19 -12.75
CA LYS A 365 -7.68 -2.74 -13.21
C LYS A 365 -6.97 -3.51 -12.09
N GLN A 366 -6.83 -2.90 -10.91
CA GLN A 366 -6.11 -3.54 -9.80
C GLN A 366 -6.89 -4.71 -9.20
N MET A 367 -8.22 -4.60 -9.05
CA MET A 367 -9.07 -5.70 -8.58
C MET A 367 -8.93 -6.94 -9.45
N ASN A 368 -8.91 -6.78 -10.78
CA ASN A 368 -8.70 -7.91 -11.69
C ASN A 368 -7.28 -8.50 -11.56
N ALA A 369 -6.28 -7.66 -11.32
CA ALA A 369 -4.91 -8.10 -11.12
C ALA A 369 -4.70 -8.82 -9.76
N THR A 370 -5.41 -8.38 -8.72
CA THR A 370 -5.39 -8.97 -7.37
C THR A 370 -6.44 -10.07 -7.18
N TRP A 371 -7.23 -10.38 -8.20
CA TRP A 371 -8.29 -11.37 -8.10
C TRP A 371 -7.72 -12.72 -7.65
N LEU A 372 -8.41 -13.39 -6.73
CA LEU A 372 -7.92 -14.58 -6.03
C LEU A 372 -7.49 -15.69 -7.00
N PHE A 373 -8.22 -15.83 -8.10
CA PHE A 373 -7.98 -16.84 -9.12
C PHE A 373 -7.13 -16.37 -10.31
N SER A 374 -6.65 -15.12 -10.31
CA SER A 374 -5.94 -14.51 -11.44
C SER A 374 -4.71 -15.29 -11.90
N THR A 375 -3.92 -15.82 -10.97
CA THR A 375 -2.72 -16.62 -11.25
C THR A 375 -3.06 -17.95 -11.92
N VAL A 376 -4.11 -18.60 -11.44
CA VAL A 376 -4.58 -19.90 -11.94
C VAL A 376 -5.25 -19.76 -13.30
N ALA A 377 -6.06 -18.72 -13.49
CA ALA A 377 -6.71 -18.41 -14.76
C ALA A 377 -5.68 -18.15 -15.88
N LYS A 378 -4.61 -17.39 -15.59
CA LYS A 378 -3.53 -17.11 -16.55
C LYS A 378 -2.73 -18.37 -16.94
N SER A 379 -2.58 -19.34 -16.03
CA SER A 379 -1.87 -20.59 -16.32
C SER A 379 -2.63 -21.48 -17.31
N LYS A 380 -3.96 -21.57 -17.19
CA LYS A 380 -4.81 -22.36 -18.08
C LYS A 380 -4.78 -21.85 -19.54
N ASN A 381 -4.73 -20.54 -19.73
CA ASN A 381 -4.65 -19.94 -21.06
C ASN A 381 -3.31 -20.21 -21.77
N LYS A 382 -2.22 -20.53 -21.05
CA LYS A 382 -0.94 -20.91 -21.66
C LYS A 382 -0.94 -22.35 -22.16
N ASP A 383 -1.67 -23.24 -21.49
CA ASP A 383 -1.78 -24.64 -21.87
C ASP A 383 -2.76 -24.84 -23.05
N GLU A 384 -3.67 -23.90 -23.29
CA GLU A 384 -4.61 -23.90 -24.44
C GLU A 384 -4.10 -23.10 -25.66
N ALA A 385 -3.06 -22.27 -25.52
CA ALA A 385 -2.53 -21.42 -26.59
C ALA A 385 -1.24 -21.97 -27.22
N GLY A 386 -1.36 -23.12 -27.88
CA GLY A 386 -0.45 -23.47 -28.97
C GLY A 386 -0.85 -22.70 -30.23
N VAL A 387 0.06 -21.89 -30.77
CA VAL A 387 0.05 -21.27 -32.12
C VAL A 387 -0.90 -20.07 -32.30
N GLU A 388 -0.40 -18.87 -31.96
CA GLU A 388 -0.26 -17.69 -32.84
C GLU A 388 0.00 -16.42 -32.00
N LYS A 389 1.06 -15.68 -32.33
CA LYS A 389 1.35 -14.35 -31.75
C LYS A 389 0.54 -13.28 -32.50
N PRO A 390 -0.21 -12.41 -31.80
CA PRO A 390 -0.56 -11.10 -32.35
C PRO A 390 0.51 -10.08 -31.98
N ARG A 391 0.87 -9.27 -32.98
CA ARG A 391 1.86 -8.21 -32.95
C ARG A 391 1.47 -7.12 -31.96
N GLY A 392 2.48 -6.54 -31.31
CA GLY A 392 2.33 -5.37 -30.46
C GLY A 392 1.73 -4.20 -31.24
N VAL A 393 0.69 -3.62 -30.67
CA VAL A 393 0.23 -2.28 -31.01
C VAL A 393 0.59 -1.42 -29.80
N GLU A 394 1.67 -0.66 -29.96
CA GLU A 394 1.96 0.47 -29.09
C GLU A 394 0.81 1.48 -29.25
N HIS A 395 0.10 1.75 -28.16
CA HIS A 395 -0.75 2.94 -28.07
C HIS A 395 -0.15 3.84 -27.01
N GLY A 396 0.56 4.86 -27.49
CA GLY A 396 0.99 5.99 -26.68
C GLY A 396 -0.23 6.84 -26.32
N GLU A 397 -0.71 6.70 -25.08
CA GLU A 397 -1.70 7.60 -24.49
C GLU A 397 -1.41 7.83 -23.00
N ASP A 398 -0.19 8.29 -22.67
CA ASP A 398 0.17 8.69 -21.30
C ASP A 398 0.04 10.21 -21.04
N LEU A 399 -0.38 11.01 -22.03
CA LEU A 399 -0.52 12.47 -21.85
C LEU A 399 -1.91 12.91 -21.34
N CYS A 400 -2.93 12.05 -21.41
CA CYS A 400 -4.32 12.47 -21.17
C CYS A 400 -4.78 12.40 -19.70
N GLN A 401 -3.99 11.75 -18.81
CA GLN A 401 -4.34 11.63 -17.39
C GLN A 401 -3.85 12.83 -16.56
N VAL A 402 -2.81 13.53 -17.05
CA VAL A 402 -2.28 14.74 -16.41
C VAL A 402 -3.24 15.92 -16.61
N THR A 403 -3.97 15.98 -17.72
CA THR A 403 -4.82 17.13 -18.09
C THR A 403 -6.15 17.20 -17.33
N GLU A 404 -6.71 16.09 -16.85
CA GLU A 404 -7.95 16.13 -16.04
C GLU A 404 -7.73 16.71 -14.64
N GLU A 405 -6.55 16.52 -14.03
CA GLU A 405 -6.19 17.19 -12.76
C GLU A 405 -5.96 18.72 -12.93
N ILE A 406 -5.69 19.18 -14.15
CA ILE A 406 -5.45 20.60 -14.45
C ILE A 406 -6.79 21.36 -14.53
N LYS A 407 -7.86 20.72 -15.00
CA LYS A 407 -9.20 21.33 -15.06
C LYS A 407 -9.87 21.46 -13.69
N GLU A 408 -9.63 20.55 -12.75
CA GLU A 408 -10.23 20.60 -11.40
C GLU A 408 -9.65 21.71 -10.48
N ARG A 409 -8.61 22.45 -10.88
CA ARG A 409 -7.96 23.47 -10.03
C ARG A 409 -8.24 24.94 -10.39
N ASN A 410 -9.00 25.21 -11.45
CA ASN A 410 -9.29 26.58 -11.89
C ASN A 410 -10.62 27.16 -11.37
N ALA A 411 -11.12 26.71 -10.22
CA ALA A 411 -12.25 27.37 -9.54
C ALA A 411 -11.76 28.05 -8.25
N PRO A 412 -11.81 29.39 -8.14
CA PRO A 412 -11.84 30.05 -6.84
C PRO A 412 -13.17 29.73 -6.15
N ASP A 413 -13.19 29.77 -4.82
CA ASP A 413 -14.37 29.50 -4.00
C ASP A 413 -15.63 30.21 -4.54
N GLY A 414 -16.68 29.43 -4.86
CA GLY A 414 -18.03 29.93 -5.10
C GLY A 414 -18.66 29.62 -6.46
N SER A 415 -19.80 28.92 -6.42
CA SER A 415 -20.81 28.69 -7.47
C SER A 415 -20.46 27.73 -8.63
N PHE A 416 -21.26 26.67 -8.74
CA PHE A 416 -21.25 25.68 -9.81
C PHE A 416 -22.49 25.93 -10.68
N THR A 417 -22.32 26.18 -11.98
CA THR A 417 -23.41 26.11 -12.97
C THR A 417 -23.15 24.99 -13.97
N GLU A 418 -24.23 24.33 -14.34
CA GLU A 418 -24.30 22.97 -14.88
C GLU A 418 -24.28 22.98 -16.43
N GLY A 419 -23.57 22.02 -17.03
CA GLY A 419 -23.37 21.94 -18.49
C GLY A 419 -23.40 20.53 -19.07
N LYS A 420 -24.63 20.07 -19.35
CA LYS A 420 -25.16 19.10 -20.35
C LYS A 420 -24.51 17.72 -20.66
N ARG A 421 -25.47 16.78 -20.75
CA ARG A 421 -25.45 15.34 -21.09
C ARG A 421 -24.95 15.00 -22.50
N ILE A 422 -24.34 13.82 -22.61
CA ILE A 422 -24.45 12.93 -23.78
C ILE A 422 -24.90 11.54 -23.30
N SER A 423 -25.86 10.95 -24.02
CA SER A 423 -26.73 9.87 -23.56
C SER A 423 -26.58 8.56 -24.33
N ARG A 424 -26.86 7.46 -23.61
CA ARG A 424 -27.49 6.19 -24.06
C ARG A 424 -26.62 5.18 -24.85
N SER A 425 -25.82 4.42 -24.09
CA SER A 425 -25.63 2.95 -24.26
C SER A 425 -25.02 2.27 -23.00
N ARG A 426 -24.51 3.05 -22.04
CA ARG A 426 -23.86 2.62 -20.79
C ARG A 426 -24.77 2.11 -19.66
N LYS A 427 -26.09 1.94 -19.86
CA LYS A 427 -27.04 1.82 -18.75
C LYS A 427 -26.94 0.48 -17.99
N ASP A 428 -26.61 -0.63 -18.66
CA ASP A 428 -26.57 -1.96 -18.01
C ASP A 428 -25.21 -2.31 -17.36
N ARG A 429 -24.07 -1.94 -17.97
CA ARG A 429 -22.75 -2.09 -17.31
C ARG A 429 -22.60 -1.23 -16.05
N SER A 430 -23.22 -0.04 -16.05
CA SER A 430 -23.20 0.86 -14.88
C SER A 430 -23.99 0.32 -13.68
N ARG A 431 -24.85 -0.68 -13.87
CA ARG A 431 -25.68 -1.24 -12.79
C ARG A 431 -24.90 -2.28 -11.99
N GLN A 432 -24.18 -3.18 -12.67
CA GLN A 432 -23.25 -4.14 -12.04
C GLN A 432 -22.10 -3.42 -11.32
N GLU A 433 -21.51 -2.38 -11.96
CA GLU A 433 -20.48 -1.55 -11.34
C GLU A 433 -20.97 -0.81 -10.09
N ARG A 434 -22.24 -0.37 -10.06
CA ARG A 434 -22.83 0.28 -8.88
C ARG A 434 -23.15 -0.69 -7.76
N THR A 435 -23.61 -1.90 -8.07
CA THR A 435 -23.99 -2.88 -7.03
C THR A 435 -22.78 -3.41 -6.27
N LEU A 436 -21.68 -3.69 -6.98
CA LEU A 436 -20.41 -4.13 -6.37
C LEU A 436 -19.77 -3.03 -5.51
N LEU A 437 -19.85 -1.78 -5.96
CA LEU A 437 -19.33 -0.61 -5.26
C LEU A 437 -20.17 -0.26 -4.02
N VAL A 438 -21.50 -0.41 -4.10
CA VAL A 438 -22.42 -0.22 -2.97
C VAL A 438 -22.20 -1.29 -1.89
N ALA A 439 -21.96 -2.54 -2.30
CA ALA A 439 -21.59 -3.62 -1.37
C ALA A 439 -20.27 -3.31 -0.66
N MET A 440 -19.25 -2.83 -1.39
CA MET A 440 -17.96 -2.46 -0.80
C MET A 440 -18.04 -1.22 0.11
N THR A 441 -18.87 -0.23 -0.22
CA THR A 441 -19.11 0.91 0.67
C THR A 441 -19.90 0.54 1.92
N ALA A 442 -20.83 -0.44 1.81
CA ALA A 442 -21.55 -0.96 2.97
C ALA A 442 -20.62 -1.74 3.90
N GLU A 443 -19.66 -2.49 3.34
CA GLU A 443 -18.66 -3.25 4.08
C GLU A 443 -17.60 -2.35 4.74
N LEU A 444 -17.21 -1.25 4.08
CA LEU A 444 -16.39 -0.18 4.68
C LEU A 444 -17.17 0.66 5.72
N ALA A 445 -18.49 0.80 5.58
CA ALA A 445 -19.35 1.48 6.56
C ALA A 445 -19.57 0.61 7.82
N ALA A 446 -19.66 -0.71 7.66
CA ALA A 446 -19.71 -1.66 8.78
C ALA A 446 -18.44 -1.56 9.68
N ARG A 447 -17.28 -1.24 9.09
CA ARG A 447 -16.02 -0.95 9.83
C ARG A 447 -16.08 0.28 10.75
N SER A 448 -17.14 1.11 10.68
CA SER A 448 -17.30 2.29 11.56
C SER A 448 -18.19 2.04 12.78
N VAL A 449 -18.86 0.87 12.87
CA VAL A 449 -19.87 0.59 13.92
C VAL A 449 -19.37 -0.38 14.99
N GLU A 450 -18.31 -1.15 14.74
CA GLU A 450 -17.74 -2.05 15.75
C GLU A 450 -16.74 -1.32 16.67
N LEU A 451 -17.29 -0.56 17.62
CA LEU A 451 -16.63 -0.30 18.90
C LEU A 451 -16.55 -1.66 19.65
N PRO A 452 -15.38 -2.11 20.12
CA PRO A 452 -15.33 -3.31 20.95
C PRO A 452 -16.12 -3.05 22.24
N CYS A 453 -17.11 -3.90 22.50
CA CYS A 453 -17.73 -4.03 23.80
C CYS A 453 -16.63 -4.16 24.86
N LYS A 454 -16.68 -3.26 25.84
CA LYS A 454 -15.88 -3.35 27.07
C LYS A 454 -16.13 -4.71 27.72
N SER A 455 -15.07 -5.49 27.92
CA SER A 455 -15.09 -6.55 28.93
C SER A 455 -15.05 -5.89 30.31
N GLU A 456 -16.19 -5.86 31.00
CA GLU A 456 -16.23 -5.59 32.43
C GLU A 456 -15.82 -6.86 33.20
N LYS A 457 -14.79 -6.67 34.04
CA LYS A 457 -14.36 -7.42 35.23
C LYS A 457 -14.12 -8.93 35.16
#